data_AF-A0A7W0G696-F1
#
_entry.id   AF-A0A7W0G696-F1
#
_cell.length_a   1.000
_cell.length_b   1.000
_cell.length_c   1.000
_cell.angle_alpha   90.00
_cell.angle_beta   90.00
_cell.angle_gamma   90.00
#
_symmetry.space_group_name_H-M   'P 1'
#
loop_
_entity.id
_entity.type
_entity.pdbx_description
1 polymer ?
#
loop_
_entity_poly.entity_id
_entity_poly.type
_entity_poly.pdbx_seq_one_letter_code
_entity_poly.pdbx_strand_id
1 'polypeptide(L)'
;MESSRRSTSTRTARSQRCRHDRRFRTCPGSKPGHGSAGPVRTDNRSLRAGIRARRRRRRTCPGFDPGHGPRRQFVSAAETVTLTIDGRAVEVLKGTGLVETAAFAGIEIPVFCYEPRLGAPVGACRMCLVEVEGIPKLQAGCTLTAQDGMVVGTGATSEKAAEGQNATLEFILVNHPLDCPVCDKGGECPLQDLTFRYGPGQTRMTFPKRTLDKPIPISPTIALDRERCILCYRCTRFSESVAEDGQLVARNRGSMSMIATFEDEPYRDPFSGNVIELCPV
;
A
#
# COMPACT_ATOMS: atom_id res chain seq x y z
N MET A 1 -8.87 65.27 31.22
CA MET A 1 -10.08 64.54 30.77
C MET A 1 -9.59 63.27 30.12
N GLU A 2 -9.75 62.05 30.62
CA GLU A 2 -10.38 61.42 31.77
C GLU A 2 -9.70 60.02 31.72
N SER A 3 -8.91 59.59 32.72
CA SER A 3 -9.31 58.52 33.67
C SER A 3 -9.91 57.26 32.96
N SER A 4 -9.49 56.01 33.17
CA SER A 4 -8.88 55.39 34.36
C SER A 4 -8.78 53.85 34.18
N ARG A 5 -7.62 53.27 34.57
CA ARG A 5 -7.41 52.04 35.39
C ARG A 5 -7.81 50.67 34.82
N ARG A 6 -6.85 49.77 34.60
CA ARG A 6 -6.30 48.74 35.53
C ARG A 6 -7.34 47.71 36.03
N SER A 7 -7.08 46.43 35.76
CA SER A 7 -6.79 45.48 36.85
C SER A 7 -6.11 44.20 36.34
N THR A 8 -4.94 43.96 36.92
CA THR A 8 -4.23 42.69 37.08
C THR A 8 -4.95 41.79 38.08
N SER A 9 -5.01 40.47 37.85
CA SER A 9 -4.74 39.49 38.93
C SER A 9 -4.40 38.09 38.39
N THR A 10 -3.15 37.70 38.62
CA THR A 10 -2.66 36.33 38.83
C THR A 10 -3.43 35.58 39.94
N ARG A 11 -3.71 34.27 39.80
CA ARG A 11 -3.23 33.18 40.70
C ARG A 11 -3.94 31.82 40.53
N THR A 12 -3.12 30.79 40.27
CA THR A 12 -3.06 29.46 40.91
C THR A 12 -4.31 28.58 41.14
N ALA A 13 -4.28 27.41 40.48
CA ALA A 13 -4.43 26.04 41.01
C ALA A 13 -5.53 25.70 42.05
N ARG A 14 -6.48 24.83 41.62
CA ARG A 14 -7.10 23.71 42.39
C ARG A 14 -8.06 22.96 41.45
N SER A 15 -7.69 21.78 40.95
CA SER A 15 -8.03 20.46 41.50
C SER A 15 -9.53 20.25 41.84
N GLN A 16 -10.30 19.72 40.90
CA GLN A 16 -11.54 18.96 41.13
C GLN A 16 -11.45 17.67 40.28
N ARG A 17 -10.92 16.58 40.84
CA ARG A 17 -11.68 15.44 41.38
C ARG A 17 -12.74 14.89 40.40
N CYS A 18 -12.31 14.09 39.44
CA CYS A 18 -13.10 12.92 39.02
C CYS A 18 -12.55 11.69 39.75
N ARG A 19 -13.24 11.29 40.82
CA ARG A 19 -13.05 9.97 41.44
C ARG A 19 -13.66 8.95 40.48
N HIS A 20 -12.84 8.19 39.77
CA HIS A 20 -13.27 6.91 39.22
C HIS A 20 -12.35 5.81 39.74
N ASP A 21 -12.97 5.02 40.60
CA ASP A 21 -12.44 3.95 41.41
C ASP A 21 -11.86 2.87 40.51
N ARG A 22 -10.58 2.56 40.69
CA ARG A 22 -9.97 1.34 40.17
C ARG A 22 -10.61 0.17 40.91
N ARG A 23 -11.54 -0.54 40.27
CA ARG A 23 -11.93 -1.88 40.70
C ARG A 23 -12.01 -2.81 39.50
N PHE A 24 -10.91 -3.56 39.36
CA PHE A 24 -10.86 -4.90 38.81
C PHE A 24 -12.15 -5.67 39.13
N ARG A 25 -12.87 -6.13 38.10
CA ARG A 25 -13.84 -7.22 38.24
C ARG A 25 -13.19 -8.48 37.69
N THR A 26 -12.50 -9.18 38.59
CA THR A 26 -12.15 -10.59 38.45
C THR A 26 -13.41 -11.45 38.60
N CYS A 27 -13.52 -12.46 37.73
CA CYS A 27 -14.54 -13.51 37.78
C CYS A 27 -14.57 -14.20 39.16
N PRO A 28 -15.75 -14.44 39.76
CA PRO A 28 -15.83 -15.10 41.06
C PRO A 28 -15.84 -16.62 40.92
N GLY A 29 -14.96 -17.27 41.70
CA GLY A 29 -15.29 -18.53 42.36
C GLY A 29 -14.44 -19.76 42.02
N SER A 30 -13.34 -19.98 42.74
CA SER A 30 -13.19 -21.11 43.70
C SER A 30 -11.76 -21.17 44.26
N LYS A 31 -11.68 -21.52 45.55
CA LYS A 31 -10.57 -21.28 46.50
C LYS A 31 -9.32 -22.16 46.28
N PRO A 32 -8.12 -21.73 46.71
CA PRO A 32 -6.95 -22.60 46.78
C PRO A 32 -6.84 -23.30 48.15
N GLY A 33 -6.66 -24.62 48.15
CA GLY A 33 -6.26 -25.41 49.31
C GLY A 33 -4.82 -25.90 49.12
N HIS A 34 -3.97 -25.65 50.11
CA HIS A 34 -2.59 -26.15 50.20
C HIS A 34 -2.55 -27.67 50.37
N GLY A 35 -1.60 -28.34 49.71
CA GLY A 35 -1.26 -29.75 49.93
C GLY A 35 0.01 -30.13 49.15
N SER A 36 0.97 -30.71 49.85
CA SER A 36 2.38 -30.88 49.52
C SER A 36 2.73 -32.11 48.67
N ALA A 37 3.82 -31.96 47.89
CA ALA A 37 4.89 -32.92 47.55
C ALA A 37 4.60 -34.35 47.05
N GLY A 38 5.21 -34.70 45.90
CA GLY A 38 5.57 -36.07 45.52
C GLY A 38 5.68 -36.29 43.99
N PRO A 39 6.82 -36.75 43.42
CA PRO A 39 6.97 -36.99 41.99
C PRO A 39 6.88 -38.49 41.64
N VAL A 40 6.09 -38.89 40.65
CA VAL A 40 6.20 -40.25 40.08
C VAL A 40 5.94 -40.29 38.56
N ARG A 41 7.05 -40.54 37.86
CA ARG A 41 7.31 -41.32 36.64
C ARG A 41 6.14 -41.74 35.72
N THR A 42 6.42 -41.52 34.43
CA THR A 42 5.94 -42.23 33.24
C THR A 42 5.96 -43.75 33.40
N ASP A 43 4.92 -44.44 32.93
CA ASP A 43 5.15 -45.62 32.09
C ASP A 43 3.94 -46.04 31.24
N ASN A 44 4.26 -46.32 29.98
CA ASN A 44 3.41 -46.97 28.98
C ASN A 44 3.53 -48.48 29.17
N ARG A 45 2.45 -49.19 29.51
CA ARG A 45 2.10 -50.47 28.86
C ARG A 45 0.84 -51.11 29.41
N SER A 46 0.17 -51.77 28.46
CA SER A 46 -0.69 -52.94 28.61
C SER A 46 -1.99 -52.74 29.40
N LEU A 47 -3.11 -52.88 28.68
CA LEU A 47 -4.09 -53.92 28.96
C LEU A 47 -4.90 -54.18 27.69
N ARG A 48 -4.55 -55.30 27.03
CA ARG A 48 -5.38 -55.97 26.02
C ARG A 48 -6.43 -56.79 26.77
N ALA A 49 -7.72 -56.61 26.46
CA ALA A 49 -8.72 -57.67 26.61
C ALA A 49 -10.01 -57.36 25.83
N GLY A 50 -10.43 -58.31 24.98
CA GLY A 50 -11.83 -58.70 24.90
C GLY A 50 -12.75 -57.98 23.91
N ILE A 51 -12.62 -58.31 22.63
CA ILE A 51 -13.63 -58.05 21.59
C ILE A 51 -14.88 -58.91 21.84
N ARG A 52 -16.06 -58.29 21.94
CA ARG A 52 -17.33 -58.85 21.44
C ARG A 52 -18.06 -57.81 20.60
N ALA A 53 -17.86 -57.90 19.29
CA ALA A 53 -18.44 -57.03 18.29
C ALA A 53 -19.96 -57.23 18.20
N ARG A 54 -20.75 -56.32 18.79
CA ARG A 54 -22.13 -56.11 18.34
C ARG A 54 -22.07 -55.30 17.05
N ARG A 55 -22.38 -55.94 15.91
CA ARG A 55 -22.53 -55.29 14.60
C ARG A 55 -23.66 -54.25 14.68
N ARG A 56 -23.33 -53.01 15.07
CA ARG A 56 -24.19 -51.86 14.78
C ARG A 56 -24.07 -51.61 13.28
N ARG A 57 -25.17 -51.90 12.55
CA ARG A 57 -25.32 -51.52 11.15
C ARG A 57 -25.04 -50.01 11.05
N ARG A 58 -23.93 -49.62 10.41
CA ARG A 58 -23.68 -48.22 10.05
C ARG A 58 -24.83 -47.81 9.14
N ARG A 59 -25.71 -46.95 9.63
CA ARG A 59 -26.62 -46.20 8.76
C ARG A 59 -25.71 -45.33 7.88
N THR A 60 -25.59 -45.69 6.61
CA THR A 60 -24.98 -44.85 5.60
C THR A 60 -25.80 -43.57 5.52
N CYS A 61 -25.18 -42.43 5.82
CA CYS A 61 -25.76 -41.12 5.50
C CYS A 61 -26.03 -41.10 3.99
N PRO A 62 -27.26 -40.85 3.53
CA PRO A 62 -27.52 -40.70 2.11
C PRO A 62 -26.89 -39.37 1.67
N GLY A 63 -25.96 -39.42 0.72
CA GLY A 63 -25.41 -38.22 0.07
C GLY A 63 -23.93 -37.92 0.30
N PHE A 64 -23.06 -38.92 0.43
CA PHE A 64 -21.61 -38.71 0.31
C PHE A 64 -21.06 -39.57 -0.84
N ASP A 65 -21.12 -39.02 -2.05
CA ASP A 65 -20.41 -39.58 -3.20
C ASP A 65 -18.90 -39.35 -3.03
N PRO A 66 -18.05 -40.39 -3.05
CA PRO A 66 -16.60 -40.23 -2.94
C PRO A 66 -15.95 -39.53 -4.16
N GLY A 67 -16.74 -39.07 -5.13
CA GLY A 67 -16.29 -38.66 -6.46
C GLY A 67 -16.35 -37.16 -6.78
N HIS A 68 -16.66 -36.28 -5.83
CA HIS A 68 -16.79 -34.84 -6.09
C HIS A 68 -16.08 -33.98 -5.02
N GLY A 69 -14.77 -34.15 -4.90
CA GLY A 69 -13.94 -33.10 -4.30
C GLY A 69 -13.85 -31.90 -5.27
N PRO A 70 -13.74 -30.65 -4.80
CA PRO A 70 -13.50 -29.52 -5.67
C PRO A 70 -12.18 -29.78 -6.39
N ARG A 71 -12.25 -29.99 -7.72
CA ARG A 71 -11.07 -30.19 -8.56
C ARG A 71 -10.20 -28.95 -8.37
N ARG A 72 -9.05 -29.10 -7.71
CA ARG A 72 -7.95 -28.13 -7.84
C ARG A 72 -7.60 -28.12 -9.32
N GLN A 73 -8.06 -27.10 -10.03
CA GLN A 73 -7.71 -26.86 -11.42
C GLN A 73 -6.20 -26.67 -11.45
N PHE A 74 -5.50 -27.68 -11.96
CA PHE A 74 -4.14 -27.51 -12.43
C PHE A 74 -4.20 -26.52 -13.59
N VAL A 75 -3.51 -25.40 -13.45
CA VAL A 75 -3.43 -24.34 -14.45
C VAL A 75 -3.00 -24.98 -15.77
N SER A 76 -3.87 -24.89 -16.78
CA SER A 76 -3.64 -25.33 -18.15
C SER A 76 -2.39 -24.66 -18.72
N ALA A 77 -1.66 -25.38 -19.59
CA ALA A 77 -0.45 -24.92 -20.29
C ALA A 77 -0.52 -23.42 -20.62
N ALA A 78 0.37 -22.65 -20.02
CA ALA A 78 0.33 -21.20 -20.12
C ALA A 78 0.60 -20.79 -21.58
N GLU A 79 -0.37 -20.13 -22.19
CA GLU A 79 -0.24 -19.56 -23.54
C GLU A 79 0.81 -18.45 -23.48
N THR A 80 1.88 -18.56 -24.28
CA THR A 80 2.90 -17.52 -24.41
C THR A 80 2.52 -16.55 -25.52
N VAL A 81 3.02 -15.32 -25.40
CA VAL A 81 2.73 -14.19 -26.27
C VAL A 81 4.06 -13.53 -26.62
N THR A 82 4.25 -13.22 -27.90
CA THR A 82 5.46 -12.53 -28.38
C THR A 82 5.16 -11.07 -28.65
N LEU A 83 5.94 -10.17 -28.06
CA LEU A 83 5.85 -8.73 -28.30
C LEU A 83 7.24 -8.14 -28.55
N THR A 84 7.28 -6.92 -29.09
CA THR A 84 8.52 -6.18 -29.32
C THR A 84 8.53 -4.91 -28.48
N ILE A 85 9.51 -4.75 -27.60
CA ILE A 85 9.73 -3.52 -26.82
C ILE A 85 11.07 -2.92 -27.24
N ASP A 86 11.06 -1.67 -27.71
CA ASP A 86 12.27 -0.95 -28.14
C ASP A 86 13.13 -1.74 -29.16
N GLY A 87 12.46 -2.45 -30.07
CA GLY A 87 13.11 -3.30 -31.08
C GLY A 87 13.61 -4.66 -30.57
N ARG A 88 13.41 -4.98 -29.28
CA ARG A 88 13.74 -6.30 -28.70
C ARG A 88 12.49 -7.18 -28.64
N ALA A 89 12.56 -8.36 -29.25
CA ALA A 89 11.52 -9.37 -29.12
C ALA A 89 11.57 -10.00 -27.72
N VAL A 90 10.42 -10.08 -27.06
CA VAL A 90 10.24 -10.61 -25.71
C VAL A 90 9.06 -11.58 -25.74
N GLU A 91 9.28 -12.78 -25.19
CA GLU A 91 8.25 -13.79 -25.02
C GLU A 91 7.85 -13.87 -23.54
N VAL A 92 6.57 -13.70 -23.25
CA VAL A 92 6.01 -13.76 -21.89
C VAL A 92 4.70 -14.52 -21.84
N LEU A 93 4.25 -14.84 -20.63
CA LEU A 93 2.94 -15.43 -20.44
C LEU A 93 1.83 -14.44 -20.80
N LYS A 94 0.77 -14.95 -21.40
CA LYS A 94 -0.42 -14.17 -21.70
C LYS A 94 -0.99 -13.55 -20.42
N GLY A 95 -1.23 -12.25 -20.45
CA GLY A 95 -1.79 -11.50 -19.32
C GLY A 95 -0.76 -10.88 -18.37
N THR A 96 0.54 -11.11 -18.58
CA THR A 96 1.59 -10.36 -17.85
C THR A 96 1.50 -8.87 -18.19
N GLY A 97 1.73 -8.01 -17.19
CA GLY A 97 1.71 -6.56 -17.38
C GLY A 97 2.88 -6.08 -18.22
N LEU A 98 2.71 -4.99 -18.97
CA LEU A 98 3.76 -4.47 -19.84
C LEU A 98 4.98 -3.97 -19.06
N VAL A 99 4.77 -3.39 -17.86
CA VAL A 99 5.88 -2.92 -16.99
C VAL A 99 6.74 -4.09 -16.51
N GLU A 100 6.11 -5.20 -16.11
CA GLU A 100 6.82 -6.41 -15.69
C GLU A 100 7.57 -7.03 -16.89
N THR A 101 6.91 -7.09 -18.04
CA THR A 101 7.48 -7.59 -19.30
C THR A 101 8.72 -6.79 -19.72
N ALA A 102 8.65 -5.46 -19.63
CA ALA A 102 9.79 -4.58 -19.91
C ALA A 102 10.93 -4.82 -18.92
N ALA A 103 10.63 -4.96 -17.62
CA ALA A 103 11.62 -5.27 -16.59
C ALA A 103 12.33 -6.60 -16.85
N PHE A 104 11.62 -7.64 -17.31
CA PHE A 104 12.23 -8.92 -17.72
C PHE A 104 13.18 -8.76 -18.92
N ALA A 105 12.91 -7.82 -19.83
CA ALA A 105 13.77 -7.50 -20.97
C ALA A 105 14.93 -6.55 -20.62
N GLY A 106 15.06 -6.15 -19.35
CA GLY A 106 16.04 -5.17 -18.89
C GLY A 106 15.75 -3.74 -19.36
N ILE A 107 14.50 -3.44 -19.73
CA ILE A 107 14.03 -2.10 -20.12
C ILE A 107 13.22 -1.54 -18.95
N GLU A 108 13.66 -0.41 -18.40
CA GLU A 108 12.98 0.23 -17.28
C GLU A 108 11.89 1.19 -17.78
N ILE A 109 10.64 0.94 -17.37
CA ILE A 109 9.54 1.89 -17.57
C ILE A 109 9.30 2.64 -16.25
N PRO A 110 9.40 3.99 -16.24
CA PRO A 110 9.28 4.75 -15.00
C PRO A 110 7.84 4.71 -14.45
N VAL A 111 7.70 4.35 -13.17
CA VAL A 111 6.40 4.20 -12.49
C VAL A 111 6.44 4.76 -11.07
N PHE A 112 5.37 5.42 -10.63
CA PHE A 112 5.19 5.85 -9.24
C PHE A 112 4.07 5.13 -8.51
N CYS A 113 2.90 4.98 -9.13
CA CYS A 113 1.70 4.46 -8.48
C CYS A 113 1.58 2.93 -8.54
N TYR A 114 2.33 2.30 -9.44
CA TYR A 114 2.28 0.86 -9.65
C TYR A 114 3.30 0.17 -8.75
N GLU A 115 2.84 -0.83 -8.02
CA GLU A 115 3.62 -1.72 -7.18
C GLU A 115 2.99 -3.11 -7.34
N PRO A 116 3.75 -4.13 -7.80
CA PRO A 116 3.20 -5.46 -8.06
C PRO A 116 2.46 -6.07 -6.86
N ARG A 117 2.92 -5.77 -5.64
CA ARG A 117 2.35 -6.31 -4.39
C ARG A 117 1.00 -5.72 -4.00
N LEU A 118 0.61 -4.56 -4.55
CA LEU A 118 -0.67 -3.91 -4.24
C LEU A 118 -1.82 -4.38 -5.15
N GLY A 119 -1.54 -5.23 -6.13
CA GLY A 119 -2.51 -5.71 -7.12
C GLY A 119 -2.72 -4.73 -8.29
N ALA A 120 -3.89 -4.80 -8.92
CA ALA A 120 -4.16 -4.15 -10.21
C ALA A 120 -3.84 -2.63 -10.23
N PRO A 121 -3.11 -2.12 -11.24
CA PRO A 121 -2.73 -0.72 -11.30
C PRO A 121 -3.92 0.21 -11.50
N VAL A 122 -3.84 1.41 -10.89
CA VAL A 122 -4.85 2.49 -11.06
C VAL A 122 -4.49 3.44 -12.21
N GLY A 123 -3.20 3.54 -12.56
CA GLY A 123 -2.74 4.47 -13.59
C GLY A 123 -2.86 5.95 -13.21
N ALA A 124 -2.81 6.28 -11.91
CA ALA A 124 -3.00 7.64 -11.41
C ALA A 124 -1.87 8.60 -11.84
N CYS A 125 -0.61 8.16 -11.74
CA CYS A 125 0.54 9.04 -11.95
C CYS A 125 0.89 9.32 -13.42
N ARG A 126 0.43 8.47 -14.36
CA ARG A 126 0.76 8.54 -15.80
C ARG A 126 2.25 8.62 -16.15
N MET A 127 3.17 8.27 -15.25
CA MET A 127 4.61 8.29 -15.58
C MET A 127 5.02 7.21 -16.59
N CYS A 128 4.28 6.10 -16.64
CA CYS A 128 4.55 4.96 -17.53
C CYS A 128 4.00 5.14 -18.96
N LEU A 129 3.93 6.36 -19.47
CA LEU A 129 3.44 6.59 -20.83
C LEU A 129 4.40 5.94 -21.84
N VAL A 130 3.83 5.16 -22.76
CA VAL A 130 4.53 4.47 -23.83
C VAL A 130 3.79 4.68 -25.15
N GLU A 131 4.53 4.65 -26.26
CA GLU A 131 3.96 4.64 -27.60
C GLU A 131 3.67 3.20 -28.00
N VAL A 132 2.47 2.94 -28.48
CA VAL A 132 2.06 1.63 -29.01
C VAL A 132 1.75 1.83 -30.48
N GLU A 133 2.36 1.01 -31.33
CA GLU A 133 2.13 1.10 -32.77
C GLU A 133 0.66 0.86 -33.11
N GLY A 134 0.11 1.68 -34.02
CA GLY A 134 -1.31 1.63 -34.40
C GLY A 134 -2.26 2.44 -33.49
N ILE A 135 -1.79 2.95 -32.34
CA ILE A 135 -2.60 3.80 -31.46
C ILE A 135 -2.05 5.23 -31.47
N PRO A 136 -2.84 6.25 -31.88
CA PRO A 136 -2.33 7.62 -32.02
C PRO A 136 -2.05 8.32 -30.69
N LYS A 137 -2.61 7.82 -29.58
CA LYS A 137 -2.41 8.38 -28.23
C LYS A 137 -1.46 7.50 -27.42
N LEU A 138 -0.59 8.14 -26.65
CA LEU A 138 0.24 7.44 -25.67
C LEU A 138 -0.63 6.66 -24.68
N GLN A 139 -0.22 5.43 -24.38
CA GLN A 139 -0.92 4.55 -23.48
C GLN A 139 -0.19 4.44 -22.15
N ALA A 140 -0.92 4.21 -21.07
CA ALA A 140 -0.31 3.95 -19.77
C ALA A 140 0.14 2.50 -19.69
N GLY A 141 1.46 2.26 -19.70
CA GLY A 141 2.03 0.93 -19.72
C GLY A 141 1.64 0.06 -18.51
N CYS A 142 1.45 0.66 -17.33
CA CYS A 142 1.08 -0.12 -16.14
C CYS A 142 -0.26 -0.86 -16.29
N THR A 143 -1.24 -0.29 -16.99
CA THR A 143 -2.57 -0.90 -17.18
C THR A 143 -2.66 -1.82 -18.39
N LEU A 144 -1.64 -1.83 -19.25
CA LEU A 144 -1.62 -2.66 -20.44
C LEU A 144 -1.08 -4.05 -20.12
N THR A 145 -1.73 -5.06 -20.70
CA THR A 145 -1.26 -6.44 -20.72
C THR A 145 -0.52 -6.73 -22.02
N ALA A 146 0.45 -7.63 -21.96
CA ALA A 146 1.16 -8.14 -23.12
C ALA A 146 0.17 -8.78 -24.13
N GLN A 147 0.22 -8.33 -25.38
CA GLN A 147 -0.56 -8.84 -26.50
C GLN A 147 0.37 -9.30 -27.63
N ASP A 148 -0.09 -10.27 -28.42
CA ASP A 148 0.73 -10.88 -29.46
C ASP A 148 0.92 -9.92 -30.63
N GLY A 149 2.16 -9.81 -31.11
CA GLY A 149 2.54 -8.87 -32.16
C GLY A 149 2.52 -7.40 -31.74
N MET A 150 2.37 -7.09 -30.45
CA MET A 150 2.39 -5.71 -29.97
C MET A 150 3.80 -5.11 -30.10
N VAL A 151 3.90 -3.91 -30.67
CA VAL A 151 5.14 -3.14 -30.76
C VAL A 151 5.02 -1.90 -29.87
N VAL A 152 5.93 -1.79 -28.92
CA VAL A 152 5.95 -0.73 -27.91
C VAL A 152 7.27 0.03 -27.97
N GLY A 153 7.19 1.35 -28.07
CA GLY A 153 8.31 2.28 -27.90
C GLY A 153 8.26 2.96 -26.54
N THR A 154 9.33 2.84 -25.76
CA THR A 154 9.52 3.60 -24.51
C THR A 154 10.17 4.95 -24.79
N GLY A 155 10.40 5.76 -23.74
CA GLY A 155 11.09 7.05 -23.87
C GLY A 155 12.52 6.96 -24.40
N ALA A 156 13.13 5.76 -24.42
CA ALA A 156 14.45 5.56 -25.01
C ALA A 156 14.43 5.52 -26.55
N THR A 157 13.33 5.07 -27.15
CA THR A 157 13.22 4.90 -28.62
C THR A 157 12.20 5.84 -29.27
N SER A 158 11.17 6.25 -28.51
CA SER A 158 10.12 7.14 -28.97
C SER A 158 10.24 8.51 -28.32
N GLU A 159 10.43 9.53 -29.15
CA GLU A 159 10.44 10.94 -28.73
C GLU A 159 9.09 11.37 -28.14
N LYS A 160 7.97 10.89 -28.70
CA LYS A 160 6.63 11.19 -28.16
C LYS A 160 6.46 10.62 -26.76
N ALA A 161 6.91 9.40 -26.51
CA ALA A 161 6.86 8.80 -25.19
C ALA A 161 7.75 9.59 -24.21
N ALA A 162 8.96 9.97 -24.62
CA ALA A 162 9.87 10.79 -23.82
C ALA A 162 9.26 12.15 -23.47
N GLU A 163 8.64 12.84 -24.43
CA GLU A 163 7.97 14.12 -24.21
C GLU A 163 6.79 13.99 -23.22
N GLY A 164 5.97 12.94 -23.38
CA GLY A 164 4.87 12.66 -22.46
C GLY A 164 5.32 12.37 -21.03
N GLN A 165 6.43 11.65 -20.86
CA GLN A 165 7.04 11.38 -19.55
C GLN A 165 7.61 12.66 -18.92
N ASN A 166 8.34 13.46 -19.70
CA ASN A 166 8.86 14.77 -19.27
C ASN A 166 7.73 15.71 -18.81
N ALA A 167 6.67 15.83 -19.60
CA ALA A 167 5.52 16.66 -19.25
C ALA A 167 4.84 16.17 -17.97
N THR A 168 4.74 14.84 -17.78
CA THR A 168 4.16 14.26 -16.56
C THR A 168 5.00 14.58 -15.33
N LEU A 169 6.32 14.44 -15.41
CA LEU A 169 7.23 14.84 -14.31
C LEU A 169 7.09 16.32 -13.99
N GLU A 170 7.00 17.16 -15.01
CA GLU A 170 6.81 18.58 -14.81
C GLU A 170 5.51 18.86 -14.05
N PHE A 171 4.38 18.22 -14.41
CA PHE A 171 3.12 18.35 -13.68
C PHE A 171 3.18 17.84 -12.23
N ILE A 172 3.94 16.78 -11.98
CA ILE A 172 4.18 16.28 -10.62
C ILE A 172 4.98 17.32 -9.80
N LEU A 173 5.98 17.93 -10.42
CA LEU A 173 6.88 18.91 -9.78
C LEU A 173 6.30 20.32 -9.71
N VAL A 174 5.18 20.61 -10.39
CA VAL A 174 4.49 21.91 -10.37
C VAL A 174 4.31 22.42 -8.94
N ASN A 175 3.70 21.60 -8.07
CA ASN A 175 3.42 21.96 -6.68
C ASN A 175 4.32 21.27 -5.65
N HIS A 176 5.23 20.39 -6.07
CA HIS A 176 6.16 19.73 -5.15
C HIS A 176 7.14 20.76 -4.54
N PRO A 177 7.32 20.77 -3.21
CA PRO A 177 8.18 21.76 -2.55
C PRO A 177 9.67 21.49 -2.80
N LEU A 178 10.50 22.52 -2.64
CA LEU A 178 11.96 22.41 -2.74
C LEU A 178 12.59 21.99 -1.41
N ASP A 179 12.01 20.96 -0.79
CA ASP A 179 12.35 20.51 0.56
C ASP A 179 13.34 19.33 0.56
N CYS A 180 13.93 18.96 -0.58
CA CYS A 180 14.88 17.85 -0.69
C CYS A 180 15.99 17.81 0.38
N PRO A 181 16.67 18.93 0.76
CA PRO A 181 17.73 18.88 1.78
C PRO A 181 17.22 18.61 3.21
N VAL A 182 15.92 18.79 3.46
CA VAL A 182 15.28 18.57 4.76
C VAL A 182 14.26 17.42 4.71
N CYS A 183 14.20 16.71 3.58
CA CYS A 183 13.33 15.56 3.39
C CYS A 183 14.04 14.30 3.85
N ASP A 184 13.40 13.50 4.71
CA ASP A 184 13.98 12.27 5.23
C ASP A 184 14.25 11.22 4.12
N LYS A 185 13.45 11.25 3.06
CA LYS A 185 13.65 10.42 1.86
C LYS A 185 14.65 11.02 0.85
N GLY A 186 15.26 12.16 1.16
CA GLY A 186 16.27 12.78 0.31
C GLY A 186 17.43 11.83 0.06
N GLY A 187 17.73 11.52 -1.20
CA GLY A 187 18.77 10.58 -1.61
C GLY A 187 18.29 9.14 -1.86
N GLU A 188 17.13 8.73 -1.33
CA GLU A 188 16.49 7.44 -1.64
C GLU A 188 15.12 7.60 -2.33
N CYS A 189 14.76 8.83 -2.70
CA CYS A 189 13.45 9.18 -3.23
C CYS A 189 13.32 8.79 -4.71
N PRO A 190 12.41 7.86 -5.07
CA PRO A 190 12.16 7.52 -6.47
C PRO A 190 11.78 8.72 -7.34
N LEU A 191 11.10 9.74 -6.78
CA LEU A 191 10.80 10.96 -7.53
C LEU A 191 12.07 11.72 -7.91
N GLN A 192 13.05 11.78 -7.01
CA GLN A 192 14.33 12.42 -7.30
C GLN A 192 15.07 11.65 -8.40
N ASP A 193 15.16 10.33 -8.29
CA ASP A 193 15.87 9.47 -9.25
C ASP A 193 15.24 9.51 -10.64
N LEU A 194 13.91 9.40 -10.72
CA LEU A 194 13.19 9.44 -11.99
C LEU A 194 13.23 10.84 -12.62
N THR A 195 13.23 11.90 -11.81
CA THR A 195 13.43 13.27 -12.32
C THR A 195 14.83 13.46 -12.87
N PHE A 196 15.85 12.87 -12.23
CA PHE A 196 17.22 12.94 -12.73
C PHE A 196 17.41 12.17 -14.04
N ARG A 197 16.78 10.98 -14.18
CA ARG A 197 16.89 10.14 -15.37
C ARG A 197 16.05 10.62 -16.56
N TYR A 198 14.81 11.05 -16.30
CA TYR A 198 13.80 11.28 -17.34
C TYR A 198 13.27 12.71 -17.37
N GLY A 199 13.73 13.60 -16.49
CA GLY A 199 13.19 14.96 -16.35
C GLY A 199 13.86 15.99 -17.27
N PRO A 200 13.22 17.17 -17.46
CA PRO A 200 13.67 18.19 -18.41
C PRO A 200 14.90 19.02 -17.94
N GLY A 201 15.48 18.71 -16.78
CA GLY A 201 16.66 19.37 -16.20
C GLY A 201 16.43 20.81 -15.68
N GLN A 202 15.48 21.55 -16.27
CA GLN A 202 15.09 22.90 -15.85
C GLN A 202 13.58 22.99 -15.64
N THR A 203 13.14 23.90 -14.78
CA THR A 203 11.72 24.17 -14.52
C THR A 203 11.26 25.41 -15.29
N ARG A 204 10.07 25.33 -15.89
CA ARG A 204 9.37 26.50 -16.47
C ARG A 204 8.48 27.20 -15.44
N MET A 205 8.29 26.59 -14.27
CA MET A 205 7.34 27.01 -13.25
C MET A 205 7.97 28.04 -12.33
N THR A 206 7.58 29.31 -12.49
CA THR A 206 8.08 30.46 -11.69
C THR A 206 7.04 31.03 -10.71
N PHE A 207 5.86 30.43 -10.63
CA PHE A 207 4.78 30.87 -9.75
C PHE A 207 4.95 30.35 -8.31
N PRO A 208 4.31 31.02 -7.32
CA PRO A 208 4.28 30.53 -5.95
C PRO A 208 3.58 29.16 -5.88
N LYS A 209 4.26 28.19 -5.28
CA LYS A 209 3.72 26.84 -5.05
C LYS A 209 2.66 26.86 -3.97
N ARG A 210 1.74 25.89 -4.02
CA ARG A 210 0.74 25.69 -2.96
C ARG A 210 1.43 25.33 -1.64
N THR A 211 1.06 26.03 -0.57
CA THR A 211 1.49 25.72 0.80
C THR A 211 0.35 25.14 1.64
N LEU A 212 0.67 24.16 2.47
CA LEU A 212 -0.20 23.46 3.41
C LEU A 212 0.49 23.34 4.78
N ASP A 213 -0.25 22.90 5.79
CA ASP A 213 0.32 22.66 7.12
C ASP A 213 1.35 21.52 7.08
N LYS A 214 2.56 21.78 7.58
CA LYS A 214 3.70 20.87 7.60
C LYS A 214 3.96 20.31 9.01
N PRO A 215 4.57 19.12 9.07
CA PRO A 215 3.95 17.82 8.84
C PRO A 215 2.88 17.50 9.90
N ILE A 216 1.81 16.83 9.48
CA ILE A 216 0.69 16.46 10.37
C ILE A 216 0.97 15.08 10.97
N PRO A 217 1.05 14.93 12.31
CA PRO A 217 1.22 13.63 12.92
C PRO A 217 -0.06 12.81 12.78
N ILE A 218 -0.04 11.81 11.89
CA ILE A 218 -1.18 10.90 11.71
C ILE A 218 -1.10 9.70 12.66
N SER A 219 0.10 9.34 13.11
CA SER A 219 0.37 8.24 14.02
C SER A 219 1.57 8.60 14.91
N PRO A 220 1.80 7.95 16.07
CA PRO A 220 2.99 8.20 16.89
C PRO A 220 4.32 7.99 16.14
N THR A 221 4.30 7.21 15.06
CA THR A 221 5.48 6.87 14.24
C THR A 221 5.47 7.50 12.85
N ILE A 222 4.35 8.10 12.41
CA ILE A 222 4.17 8.56 11.02
C ILE A 222 3.73 10.02 11.02
N ALA A 223 4.54 10.86 10.40
CA ALA A 223 4.24 12.25 10.12
C ALA A 223 3.96 12.41 8.61
N LEU A 224 2.79 12.94 8.26
CA LEU A 224 2.36 13.11 6.88
C LEU A 224 2.61 14.55 6.43
N ASP A 225 3.49 14.72 5.46
CA ASP A 225 3.63 15.97 4.70
C ASP A 225 2.76 15.93 3.44
N ARG A 226 1.72 16.76 3.41
CA ARG A 226 0.76 16.82 2.29
C ARG A 226 1.29 17.60 1.09
N GLU A 227 2.33 18.43 1.26
CA GLU A 227 2.95 19.15 0.14
C GLU A 227 3.85 18.24 -0.69
N ARG A 228 4.58 17.33 -0.03
CA ARG A 228 5.46 16.37 -0.71
C ARG A 228 4.69 15.28 -1.46
N CYS A 229 3.50 14.92 -0.99
CA CYS A 229 2.67 13.86 -1.56
C CYS A 229 2.26 14.16 -3.02
N ILE A 230 2.60 13.24 -3.94
CA ILE A 230 2.27 13.33 -5.38
C ILE A 230 0.94 12.66 -5.75
N LEU A 231 0.10 12.30 -4.76
CA LEU A 231 -1.20 11.65 -4.97
C LEU A 231 -1.10 10.38 -5.84
N CYS A 232 -0.13 9.52 -5.55
CA CYS A 232 0.05 8.25 -6.25
C CYS A 232 -0.95 7.16 -5.81
N TYR A 233 -1.68 7.38 -4.71
CA TYR A 233 -2.66 6.46 -4.10
C TYR A 233 -2.08 5.11 -3.63
N ARG A 234 -0.76 4.95 -3.52
CA ARG A 234 -0.18 3.69 -2.98
C ARG A 234 -0.57 3.46 -1.53
N CYS A 235 -0.51 4.49 -0.68
CA CYS A 235 -0.86 4.37 0.73
C CYS A 235 -2.35 4.03 0.96
N THR A 236 -3.26 4.67 0.23
CA THR A 236 -4.71 4.39 0.34
C THR A 236 -5.02 2.97 -0.13
N ARG A 237 -4.40 2.53 -1.22
CA ARG A 237 -4.55 1.15 -1.71
C ARG A 237 -4.00 0.13 -0.73
N PHE A 238 -2.86 0.41 -0.10
CA PHE A 238 -2.31 -0.48 0.92
C PHE A 238 -3.26 -0.61 2.12
N SER A 239 -3.79 0.52 2.58
CA SER A 239 -4.81 0.59 3.64
C SER A 239 -6.08 -0.18 3.28
N GLU A 240 -6.52 -0.14 2.02
CA GLU A 240 -7.71 -0.85 1.54
C GLU A 240 -7.49 -2.35 1.29
N SER A 241 -6.39 -2.76 0.63
CA SER A 241 -6.23 -4.12 0.11
C SER A 241 -5.29 -5.02 0.90
N VAL A 242 -4.33 -4.44 1.64
CA VAL A 242 -3.30 -5.22 2.36
C VAL A 242 -3.52 -5.16 3.86
N ALA A 243 -3.64 -3.96 4.41
CA ALA A 243 -3.95 -3.77 5.84
C ALA A 243 -5.45 -3.98 6.13
N GLU A 244 -6.31 -3.81 5.13
CA GLU A 244 -7.78 -3.90 5.25
C GLU A 244 -8.36 -3.01 6.37
N ASP A 245 -7.66 -1.91 6.70
CA ASP A 245 -8.04 -0.98 7.76
C ASP A 245 -8.93 0.17 7.25
N GLY A 246 -8.83 0.51 5.96
CA GLY A 246 -9.57 1.60 5.32
C GLY A 246 -9.36 2.98 5.95
N GLN A 247 -8.31 3.18 6.75
CA GLN A 247 -8.11 4.40 7.53
C GLN A 247 -7.41 5.51 6.75
N LEU A 248 -6.70 5.21 5.65
CA LEU A 248 -6.08 6.24 4.80
C LEU A 248 -6.94 6.48 3.56
N VAL A 249 -7.44 7.70 3.41
CA VAL A 249 -8.37 8.08 2.35
C VAL A 249 -7.91 9.33 1.61
N ALA A 250 -8.29 9.43 0.34
CA ALA A 250 -8.14 10.65 -0.42
C ALA A 250 -9.38 11.55 -0.20
N ARG A 251 -9.17 12.71 0.41
CA ARG A 251 -10.19 13.75 0.58
C ARG A 251 -10.11 14.75 -0.57
N ASN A 252 -11.23 15.46 -0.79
CA ASN A 252 -11.42 16.45 -1.85
C ASN A 252 -11.30 15.87 -3.27
N ARG A 253 -11.30 16.75 -4.29
CA ARG A 253 -11.18 16.40 -5.71
C ARG A 253 -10.34 17.44 -6.47
N GLY A 254 -9.82 17.03 -7.62
CA GLY A 254 -9.02 17.89 -8.50
C GLY A 254 -7.70 18.31 -7.83
N SER A 255 -7.30 19.56 -8.03
CA SER A 255 -6.08 20.12 -7.44
C SER A 255 -6.11 20.17 -5.92
N MET A 256 -7.28 20.17 -5.28
CA MET A 256 -7.43 20.20 -3.82
C MET A 256 -7.37 18.81 -3.17
N SER A 257 -7.18 17.75 -3.96
CA SER A 257 -7.08 16.38 -3.45
C SER A 257 -5.91 16.24 -2.49
N MET A 258 -6.14 15.54 -1.38
CA MET A 258 -5.12 15.32 -0.35
C MET A 258 -5.37 13.99 0.36
N ILE A 259 -4.28 13.32 0.76
CA ILE A 259 -4.37 12.14 1.61
C ILE A 259 -4.59 12.58 3.06
N ALA A 260 -5.55 11.95 3.73
CA ALA A 260 -5.87 12.19 5.13
C ALA A 260 -6.31 10.88 5.80
N THR A 261 -6.40 10.90 7.12
CA THR A 261 -7.01 9.79 7.86
C THR A 261 -8.53 9.84 7.76
N PHE A 262 -9.20 8.70 7.91
CA PHE A 262 -10.65 8.61 7.99
C PHE A 262 -11.13 9.29 9.27
N GLU A 263 -12.14 10.17 9.16
CA GLU A 263 -12.73 10.93 10.29
C GLU A 263 -11.75 11.75 11.16
N ASP A 264 -10.53 12.02 10.66
CA ASP A 264 -9.44 12.70 11.39
C ASP A 264 -8.99 11.92 12.65
N GLU A 265 -9.32 10.63 12.71
CA GLU A 265 -8.82 9.71 13.73
C GLU A 265 -7.35 9.36 13.46
N PRO A 266 -6.55 9.04 14.49
CA PRO A 266 -5.17 8.63 14.31
C PRO A 266 -5.07 7.31 13.54
N TYR A 267 -4.12 7.24 12.61
CA TYR A 267 -3.79 6.03 11.86
C TYR A 267 -3.17 4.98 12.78
N ARG A 268 -3.91 3.89 13.02
CA ARG A 268 -3.57 2.83 13.96
C ARG A 268 -3.77 1.48 13.30
N ASP A 269 -2.66 0.87 12.90
CA ASP A 269 -2.62 -0.48 12.38
C ASP A 269 -1.25 -1.13 12.69
N PRO A 270 -1.16 -2.45 12.97
CA PRO A 270 0.10 -3.13 13.20
C PRO A 270 1.10 -3.01 12.03
N PHE A 271 0.61 -2.85 10.80
CA PHE A 271 1.40 -2.75 9.57
C PHE A 271 1.54 -1.31 9.05
N SER A 272 1.06 -0.31 9.81
CA SER A 272 1.06 1.10 9.42
C SER A 272 2.44 1.63 8.99
N GLY A 273 3.53 1.15 9.60
CA GLY A 273 4.89 1.56 9.25
C GLY A 273 5.31 1.24 7.80
N ASN A 274 4.73 0.19 7.20
CA ASN A 274 5.03 -0.19 5.82
C ASN A 274 4.58 0.88 4.80
N VAL A 275 3.68 1.78 5.19
CA VAL A 275 3.25 2.89 4.34
C VAL A 275 4.40 3.87 4.04
N ILE A 276 5.35 4.04 4.96
CA ILE A 276 6.54 4.91 4.76
C ILE A 276 7.43 4.33 3.66
N GLU A 277 7.71 3.03 3.72
CA GLU A 277 8.53 2.31 2.73
C GLU A 277 7.86 2.30 1.35
N LEU A 278 6.53 2.16 1.34
CA LEU A 278 5.74 2.16 0.13
C LEU A 278 5.66 3.55 -0.53
N CYS A 279 5.84 4.62 0.24
CA CYS A 279 5.69 5.97 -0.29
C CYS A 279 6.86 6.32 -1.23
N PRO A 280 6.58 6.72 -2.48
CA PRO A 280 7.63 7.08 -3.43
C PRO A 280 8.21 8.49 -3.21
N VAL A 281 7.73 9.22 -2.21
CA VAL A 281 8.10 10.61 -1.87
C VAL A 281 8.13 10.84 -0.37
#